data_AF-A0A0A1X6J2-F1
#
_entry.id   AF-A0A0A1X6J2-F1
#
_cell.length_a   1.000
_cell.length_b   1.000
_cell.length_c   1.000
_cell.angle_alpha   90.00
_cell.angle_beta   90.00
_cell.angle_gamma   90.00
#
_symmetry.space_group_name_H-M   'P 1'
#
loop_
_entity.id
_entity.type
_entity.pdbx_description
1 polymer ?
#
loop_
_entity_poly.entity_id
_entity_poly.type
_entity_poly.pdbx_seq_one_letter_code
_entity_poly.pdbx_strand_id
1 'polypeptide(L)'
;MNKTCARCQKVVYPIEELKCLDKTWHKTCFKCTECGMALNMKTYKGFNKLPYCEAHIPKAKATVIADTPELKRIAENTKIQSNVKYHEDFEKSKGKFTQVADDPETLRIKQNTKIISNIAYHGDLEKKAAMEKQREAAEIADVRVNNAYPKR
;
A
#
# COMPACT_ATOMS: atom_id res chain seq x y z
N MET A 1 -19.78 50.01 -43.87
CA MET A 1 -20.15 48.59 -43.68
C MET A 1 -21.44 48.52 -42.90
N ASN A 2 -22.45 47.82 -43.42
CA ASN A 2 -23.75 47.67 -42.76
C ASN A 2 -23.63 46.70 -41.59
N LYS A 3 -24.16 47.08 -40.43
CA LYS A 3 -24.15 46.24 -39.22
C LYS A 3 -25.15 45.10 -39.38
N THR A 4 -24.75 43.88 -39.09
CA THR A 4 -25.58 42.67 -39.20
C THR A 4 -25.89 42.07 -37.84
N CYS A 5 -27.04 41.43 -37.72
CA CYS A 5 -27.45 40.79 -36.48
C CYS A 5 -26.68 39.47 -36.27
N ALA A 6 -26.15 39.24 -35.07
CA ALA A 6 -25.48 37.98 -34.76
C ALA A 6 -26.39 36.73 -34.75
N ARG A 7 -27.72 36.89 -34.62
CA ARG A 7 -28.67 35.77 -34.60
C ARG A 7 -29.28 35.46 -35.96
N CYS A 8 -29.80 36.47 -36.64
CA CYS A 8 -30.53 36.31 -37.90
C CYS A 8 -29.72 36.76 -39.12
N GLN A 9 -28.51 37.32 -38.93
CA GLN A 9 -27.58 37.76 -39.98
C GLN A 9 -28.12 38.87 -40.91
N LYS A 10 -29.35 39.35 -40.69
CA LYS A 10 -29.94 40.49 -41.41
C LYS A 10 -29.35 41.81 -40.93
N VAL A 11 -29.43 42.83 -41.78
CA VAL A 11 -29.02 44.19 -41.42
C VAL A 11 -29.84 44.73 -40.24
N VAL A 12 -29.18 45.44 -39.34
CA VAL A 12 -29.80 46.06 -38.16
C VAL A 12 -29.85 47.56 -38.39
N TYR A 13 -31.05 48.12 -38.41
CA TYR A 13 -31.26 49.56 -38.50
C TYR A 13 -31.03 50.24 -37.15
N PRO A 14 -30.61 51.52 -37.10
CA PRO A 14 -30.31 52.24 -35.86
C PRO A 14 -31.44 52.20 -34.80
N ILE A 15 -32.71 52.13 -35.23
CA ILE A 15 -33.87 52.10 -34.32
C ILE A 15 -34.02 50.76 -33.57
N GLU A 16 -33.61 49.66 -34.19
CA GLU A 16 -33.63 48.32 -33.63
C GLU A 16 -32.25 47.87 -33.11
N GLU A 17 -31.25 48.75 -33.18
CA GLU A 17 -29.87 48.43 -32.86
C GLU A 17 -29.68 48.20 -31.36
N LEU A 18 -29.25 46.99 -31.02
CA LEU A 18 -28.77 46.63 -29.70
C LEU A 18 -27.32 46.15 -29.79
N LYS A 19 -26.39 46.93 -29.24
CA LYS A 19 -24.97 46.57 -29.16
C LYS A 19 -24.71 45.80 -27.87
N CYS A 20 -24.27 44.56 -27.97
CA CYS A 20 -24.02 43.69 -26.82
C CYS A 20 -22.98 42.62 -27.18
N LEU A 21 -22.02 42.36 -26.27
CA LEU A 21 -20.96 41.36 -26.42
C LEU A 21 -20.20 41.48 -27.76
N ASP A 22 -19.79 42.70 -28.09
CA ASP A 22 -19.09 43.08 -29.33
C ASP A 22 -19.82 42.75 -30.63
N LYS A 23 -21.13 42.50 -30.55
CA LYS A 23 -22.00 42.16 -31.68
C LYS A 23 -23.23 43.06 -31.69
N THR A 24 -23.80 43.22 -32.87
CA THR A 24 -25.08 43.91 -33.06
C THR A 24 -26.22 42.90 -33.12
N TRP A 25 -27.32 43.23 -32.47
CA TRP A 25 -28.52 42.41 -32.36
C TRP A 25 -29.74 43.27 -32.64
N HIS A 26 -30.82 42.67 -33.15
CA HIS A 26 -32.14 43.28 -33.06
C HIS A 26 -32.68 43.12 -31.64
N LYS A 27 -33.47 44.08 -31.16
CA LYS A 27 -34.18 43.99 -29.86
C LYS A 27 -34.97 42.69 -29.70
N THR A 28 -35.58 42.20 -30.78
CA THR A 28 -36.35 40.95 -30.82
C THR A 28 -35.49 39.69 -30.94
N CYS A 29 -34.28 39.83 -31.48
CA CYS A 29 -33.35 38.71 -31.66
C CYS A 29 -32.51 38.42 -30.42
N PHE A 30 -32.47 39.35 -29.47
CA PHE A 30 -31.71 39.25 -28.22
C PHE A 30 -32.44 38.35 -27.22
N LYS A 31 -32.30 37.04 -27.41
CA LYS A 31 -32.91 36.02 -26.56
C LYS A 31 -31.90 34.98 -26.11
N CYS A 32 -32.13 34.39 -24.94
CA CYS A 32 -31.27 33.36 -24.35
C CYS A 32 -31.05 32.19 -25.34
N THR A 33 -29.82 31.68 -25.41
CA THR A 33 -29.48 30.56 -26.30
C THR A 33 -30.15 29.26 -25.85
N GLU A 34 -30.26 29.02 -24.54
CA GLU A 34 -30.87 27.78 -24.00
C GLU A 34 -32.40 27.83 -23.96
N CYS A 35 -33.01 28.84 -23.33
CA CYS A 35 -34.45 28.88 -23.15
C CYS A 35 -35.23 29.76 -24.14
N GLY A 36 -34.55 30.50 -25.03
CA GLY A 36 -35.22 31.39 -25.97
C GLY A 36 -35.95 32.58 -25.34
N MET A 37 -35.83 32.81 -24.04
CA MET A 37 -36.41 33.95 -23.34
C MET A 37 -35.82 35.27 -23.87
N ALA A 38 -36.67 36.24 -24.21
CA ALA A 38 -36.22 37.57 -24.60
C ALA A 38 -35.52 38.25 -23.43
N LEU A 39 -34.29 38.68 -23.65
CA LEU A 39 -33.47 39.35 -22.64
C LEU A 39 -33.45 40.85 -22.92
N ASN A 40 -33.14 41.63 -21.89
CA ASN A 40 -32.90 43.06 -22.04
C ASN A 40 -31.48 43.39 -21.57
N MET A 41 -31.04 44.64 -21.74
CA MET A 41 -29.67 45.05 -21.36
C MET A 41 -29.36 44.89 -19.87
N LYS A 42 -30.36 44.85 -18.99
CA LYS A 42 -30.17 44.70 -17.54
C LYS A 42 -30.21 43.23 -17.08
N THR A 43 -30.97 42.38 -17.77
CA THR A 43 -31.26 41.00 -17.35
C THR A 43 -30.37 39.95 -17.98
N TYR A 44 -29.59 40.30 -19.01
CA TYR A 44 -28.71 39.35 -19.67
C TYR A 44 -27.42 39.11 -18.90
N LYS A 45 -26.88 37.90 -19.01
CA LYS A 45 -25.50 37.59 -18.64
C LYS A 45 -24.78 37.04 -19.87
N GLY A 46 -23.57 37.53 -20.12
CA GLY A 46 -22.75 37.09 -21.26
C GLY A 46 -21.83 35.95 -20.88
N PHE A 47 -21.88 34.86 -21.64
CA PHE A 47 -20.90 33.77 -21.55
C PHE A 47 -20.45 33.42 -22.98
N ASN A 48 -19.13 33.36 -23.23
CA ASN A 48 -18.56 33.08 -24.56
C ASN A 48 -19.17 33.91 -25.72
N LYS A 49 -19.42 35.21 -25.50
CA LYS A 49 -20.02 36.14 -26.49
C LYS A 49 -21.45 35.79 -26.93
N LEU A 50 -22.17 35.00 -26.14
CA LEU A 50 -23.59 34.68 -26.31
C LEU A 50 -24.42 35.18 -25.11
N PRO A 51 -25.66 35.65 -25.35
CA PRO A 51 -26.55 36.08 -24.27
C PRO A 51 -27.23 34.88 -23.59
N TYR A 52 -27.13 34.82 -22.27
CA TYR A 52 -27.81 33.87 -21.40
C TYR A 52 -28.71 34.59 -20.40
N CYS A 53 -29.77 33.93 -19.93
CA CYS A 53 -30.51 34.41 -18.77
C CYS A 53 -29.76 34.08 -17.49
N GLU A 54 -30.16 34.71 -16.38
CA GLU A 54 -29.53 34.50 -15.07
C GLU A 54 -29.54 33.03 -14.62
N ALA A 55 -30.59 32.28 -14.96
CA ALA A 55 -30.72 30.86 -14.62
C ALA A 55 -29.83 29.94 -15.47
N HIS A 56 -29.63 30.26 -16.74
CA HIS A 56 -28.93 29.41 -17.72
C HIS A 56 -27.49 29.85 -17.98
N ILE A 57 -26.91 30.72 -17.14
CA ILE A 57 -25.51 31.06 -17.30
C ILE A 57 -24.65 29.84 -16.92
N PRO A 58 -23.73 29.37 -17.78
CA PRO A 58 -22.76 28.37 -17.39
C PRO A 58 -21.87 28.98 -16.31
N LYS A 59 -22.19 28.67 -15.05
CA LYS A 59 -21.37 29.10 -13.92
C LYS A 59 -20.01 28.42 -14.10
N ALA A 60 -18.97 29.21 -14.26
CA ALA A 60 -17.61 28.71 -14.28
C ALA A 60 -17.39 27.95 -12.97
N LYS A 61 -17.46 26.61 -13.03
CA LYS A 61 -16.98 25.78 -11.95
C LYS A 61 -15.49 26.08 -11.88
N ALA A 62 -15.04 26.65 -10.77
CA ALA A 62 -13.62 26.91 -10.56
C ALA A 62 -12.90 25.59 -10.81
N THR A 63 -12.23 25.49 -11.96
CA THR A 63 -11.31 24.40 -12.22
C THR A 63 -10.16 24.66 -11.29
N VAL A 64 -10.22 24.08 -10.09
CA VAL A 64 -9.01 23.82 -9.32
C VAL A 64 -8.10 23.12 -10.31
N ILE A 65 -7.00 23.75 -10.65
CA ILE A 65 -5.96 23.13 -11.47
C ILE A 65 -5.56 21.88 -10.68
N ALA A 66 -6.15 20.75 -11.06
CA ALA A 66 -5.83 19.46 -10.53
C ALA A 66 -4.54 19.04 -11.21
N ASP A 67 -3.53 18.77 -10.39
CA ASP A 67 -2.23 18.22 -10.76
C ASP A 67 -1.18 19.22 -11.29
N THR A 68 -0.88 20.25 -10.50
CA THR A 68 0.53 20.69 -10.49
C THR A 68 1.38 19.50 -10.00
N PRO A 69 2.49 19.17 -10.67
CA PRO A 69 3.35 18.04 -10.28
C PRO A 69 3.91 18.19 -8.86
N GLU A 70 3.92 19.42 -8.33
CA GLU A 70 4.32 19.74 -6.96
C GLU A 70 3.36 19.17 -5.90
N LEU A 71 2.04 19.16 -6.15
CA LEU A 71 1.08 18.62 -5.18
C LEU A 71 1.23 17.09 -5.01
N LYS A 72 1.57 16.39 -6.10
CA LYS A 72 1.84 14.94 -6.09
C LYS A 72 3.09 14.63 -5.27
N ARG A 73 4.15 15.42 -5.43
CA ARG A 73 5.40 15.27 -4.66
C ARG A 73 5.20 15.48 -3.15
N ILE A 74 4.40 16.47 -2.76
CA ILE A 74 4.09 16.72 -1.34
C ILE A 74 3.24 15.57 -0.76
N ALA A 75 2.23 15.08 -1.49
CA ALA A 75 1.39 13.97 -1.04
C ALA A 75 2.17 12.65 -0.89
N GLU A 76 3.09 12.35 -1.80
CA GLU A 76 3.98 11.18 -1.72
C GLU A 76 4.95 11.29 -0.54
N ASN A 77 5.57 12.47 -0.34
CA ASN A 77 6.47 12.70 0.79
C ASN A 77 5.76 12.63 2.15
N THR A 78 4.54 13.17 2.28
CA THR A 78 3.77 13.11 3.53
C THR A 78 3.36 11.67 3.88
N LYS A 79 3.04 10.83 2.88
CA LYS A 79 2.74 9.40 3.10
C LYS A 79 3.96 8.64 3.67
N ILE A 80 5.16 9.04 3.26
CA ILE A 80 6.42 8.42 3.71
C ILE A 80 6.81 8.89 5.13
N GLN A 81 6.37 10.08 5.56
CA GLN A 81 6.82 10.73 6.80
C GLN A 81 5.97 10.47 8.06
N SER A 82 4.86 9.74 8.00
CA SER A 82 4.06 9.50 9.22
C SER A 82 4.59 8.32 10.05
N ASN A 83 4.39 8.38 11.37
CA ASN A 83 4.80 7.42 12.44
C ASN A 83 4.55 5.93 12.14
N VAL A 84 3.78 5.61 11.09
CA VAL A 84 3.59 4.26 10.56
C VAL A 84 4.90 3.69 10.02
N LYS A 85 5.74 4.44 9.28
CA LYS A 85 7.01 3.87 8.76
C LYS A 85 7.98 3.49 9.88
N TYR A 86 8.03 4.30 10.93
CA TYR A 86 8.87 4.05 12.10
C TYR A 86 8.41 2.82 12.90
N HIS A 87 7.10 2.57 12.97
CA HIS A 87 6.55 1.37 13.60
C HIS A 87 6.47 0.17 12.65
N GLU A 88 6.43 0.39 11.32
CA GLU A 88 6.43 -0.64 10.29
C GLU A 88 7.80 -1.30 10.19
N ASP A 89 8.90 -0.55 10.32
CA ASP A 89 10.24 -1.14 10.43
C ASP A 89 10.40 -1.91 11.76
N PHE A 90 9.80 -1.44 12.86
CA PHE A 90 9.76 -2.16 14.14
C PHE A 90 8.90 -3.43 14.06
N GLU A 91 7.73 -3.39 13.44
CA GLU A 91 6.82 -4.54 13.25
C GLU A 91 7.34 -5.53 12.19
N LYS A 92 7.97 -5.07 11.10
CA LYS A 92 8.67 -5.93 10.13
C LYS A 92 9.90 -6.59 10.76
N SER A 93 10.60 -5.90 11.66
CA SER A 93 11.69 -6.50 12.44
C SER A 93 11.19 -7.51 13.48
N LYS A 94 9.95 -7.38 13.97
CA LYS A 94 9.25 -8.41 14.76
C LYS A 94 8.66 -9.55 13.91
N GLY A 95 8.57 -9.38 12.60
CA GLY A 95 7.87 -10.26 11.67
C GLY A 95 8.76 -10.95 10.66
N LYS A 96 9.95 -11.42 11.06
CA LYS A 96 10.70 -12.53 10.45
C LYS A 96 11.74 -12.99 11.47
N PHE A 97 11.30 -13.84 12.38
CA PHE A 97 12.19 -14.86 12.91
C PHE A 97 12.48 -15.81 11.75
N THR A 98 13.35 -15.40 10.83
CA THR A 98 14.18 -16.38 10.14
C THR A 98 15.00 -16.98 11.25
N GLN A 99 14.57 -18.12 11.78
CA GLN A 99 15.52 -19.06 12.36
C GLN A 99 16.63 -19.11 11.30
N VAL A 100 17.79 -18.55 11.63
CA VAL A 100 19.00 -18.78 10.86
C VAL A 100 19.15 -20.29 10.92
N ALA A 101 18.57 -20.96 9.93
CA ALA A 101 18.66 -22.38 9.74
C ALA A 101 20.07 -22.57 9.21
N ASP A 102 20.97 -22.63 10.19
CA ASP A 102 22.27 -23.26 10.15
C ASP A 102 23.37 -22.51 9.39
N ASP A 103 24.01 -21.55 10.09
CA ASP A 103 25.42 -21.26 9.87
C ASP A 103 26.21 -22.58 10.06
N PRO A 104 27.12 -22.98 9.14
CA PRO A 104 27.89 -24.23 9.27
C PRO A 104 28.52 -24.47 10.66
N GLU A 105 28.78 -23.40 11.40
CA GLU A 105 29.31 -23.45 12.77
C GLU A 105 28.26 -23.94 13.80
N THR A 106 26.99 -23.54 13.68
CA THR A 106 25.93 -23.97 14.62
C THR A 106 25.56 -25.44 14.43
N LEU A 107 25.65 -25.97 13.21
CA LEU A 107 25.51 -27.41 12.94
C LEU A 107 26.63 -28.23 13.60
N ARG A 108 27.87 -27.74 13.51
CA ARG A 108 29.03 -28.37 14.17
C ARG A 108 28.88 -28.41 15.68
N ILE A 109 28.48 -27.30 16.29
CA ILE A 109 28.24 -27.24 17.74
C ILE A 109 27.11 -28.20 18.13
N LYS A 110 25.99 -28.20 17.40
CA LYS A 110 24.84 -29.08 17.67
C LYS A 110 25.18 -30.57 17.54
N GLN A 111 26.01 -30.95 16.56
CA GLN A 111 26.53 -32.32 16.42
C GLN A 111 27.47 -32.69 17.57
N ASN A 112 28.42 -31.81 17.93
CA ASN A 112 29.29 -32.03 19.08
C ASN A 112 28.50 -32.15 20.38
N THR A 113 27.52 -31.28 20.63
CA THR A 113 26.66 -31.34 21.82
C THR A 113 25.90 -32.66 21.90
N LYS A 114 25.39 -33.19 20.77
CA LYS A 114 24.69 -34.49 20.72
C LYS A 114 25.62 -35.68 20.97
N ILE A 115 26.84 -35.62 20.44
CA ILE A 115 27.86 -36.67 20.66
C ILE A 115 28.30 -36.67 22.13
N ILE A 116 28.48 -35.49 22.73
CA ILE A 116 28.81 -35.34 24.14
C ILE A 116 27.66 -35.82 25.03
N SER A 117 26.40 -35.53 24.68
CA SER A 117 25.25 -35.84 25.54
C SER A 117 24.87 -37.33 25.59
N ASN A 118 25.00 -38.07 24.49
CA ASN A 118 24.54 -39.46 24.45
C ASN A 118 25.60 -40.51 24.85
N ILE A 119 26.87 -40.15 24.93
CA ILE A 119 27.95 -41.13 25.17
C ILE A 119 28.36 -41.20 26.64
N ALA A 120 28.32 -40.08 27.37
CA ALA A 120 28.88 -40.03 28.73
C ALA A 120 28.00 -40.66 29.81
N TYR A 121 26.66 -40.65 29.69
CA TYR A 121 25.79 -41.08 30.79
C TYR A 121 25.15 -42.47 30.60
N HIS A 122 24.80 -42.86 29.38
CA HIS A 122 24.25 -44.20 29.11
C HIS A 122 25.32 -45.24 28.82
N GLY A 123 26.38 -44.86 28.10
CA GLY A 123 27.45 -45.80 27.72
C GLY A 123 28.28 -46.28 28.90
N ASP A 124 28.56 -45.43 29.88
CA ASP A 124 29.33 -45.82 31.08
C ASP A 124 28.49 -46.68 32.03
N LEU A 125 27.17 -46.46 32.07
CA LEU A 125 26.25 -47.25 32.89
C LEU A 125 26.04 -48.65 32.29
N GLU A 126 25.92 -48.75 30.96
CA GLU A 126 25.87 -50.03 30.25
C GLU A 126 27.20 -50.79 30.33
N LYS A 127 28.35 -50.11 30.17
CA LYS A 127 29.68 -50.74 30.33
C LYS A 127 29.90 -51.23 31.75
N LYS A 128 29.50 -50.45 32.77
CA LYS A 128 29.62 -50.83 34.18
C LYS A 128 28.71 -52.02 34.51
N ALA A 129 27.47 -52.02 34.02
CA ALA A 129 26.54 -53.14 34.17
C ALA A 129 27.02 -54.41 33.45
N ALA A 130 27.64 -54.27 32.27
CA ALA A 130 28.23 -55.41 31.55
C ALA A 130 29.45 -56.01 32.28
N MET A 131 30.33 -55.16 32.83
CA MET A 131 31.46 -55.62 33.64
C MET A 131 31.02 -56.29 34.95
N GLU A 132 29.96 -55.78 35.59
CA GLU A 132 29.41 -56.35 36.82
C GLU A 132 28.79 -57.74 36.58
N LYS A 133 28.02 -57.89 35.49
CA LYS A 133 27.52 -59.21 35.06
C LYS A 133 28.64 -60.19 34.72
N GLN A 134 29.74 -59.73 34.11
CA GLN A 134 30.89 -60.59 33.85
C GLN A 134 31.61 -61.00 35.14
N ARG A 135 31.70 -60.10 36.14
CA ARG A 135 32.21 -60.44 37.48
C ARG A 135 31.33 -61.46 38.19
N GLU A 136 30.01 -61.26 38.21
CA GLU A 136 29.07 -62.24 38.78
C GLU A 136 29.16 -63.60 38.07
N ALA A 137 29.26 -63.61 36.73
CA ALA A 137 29.43 -64.84 35.97
C ALA A 137 30.75 -65.55 36.30
N ALA A 138 31.84 -64.81 36.52
CA ALA A 138 33.13 -65.35 36.92
C ALA A 138 33.11 -65.88 38.37
N GLU A 139 32.46 -65.18 39.30
CA GLU A 139 32.27 -65.63 40.69
C GLU A 139 31.39 -66.90 40.75
N ILE A 140 30.32 -66.95 39.96
CA ILE A 140 29.48 -68.15 39.84
C ILE A 140 30.25 -69.31 39.21
N ALA A 141 31.12 -69.04 38.23
CA ALA A 141 31.99 -70.05 37.63
C ALA A 141 33.03 -70.57 38.65
N ASP A 142 33.65 -69.69 39.44
CA ASP A 142 34.62 -70.08 40.47
C ASP A 142 33.97 -70.87 41.61
N VAL A 143 32.77 -70.48 42.07
CA VAL A 143 31.99 -71.26 43.05
C VAL A 143 31.59 -72.62 42.49
N ARG A 144 31.23 -72.71 41.19
CA ARG A 144 30.94 -73.99 40.54
C ARG A 144 32.18 -74.87 40.42
N VAL A 145 33.34 -74.31 40.10
CA VAL A 145 34.61 -75.04 40.01
C VAL A 145 35.06 -75.52 41.39
N ASN A 146 34.97 -74.67 42.41
CA ASN A 146 35.29 -75.02 43.80
C ASN A 146 34.34 -76.09 44.39
N ASN A 147 33.06 -76.08 44.00
CA ASN A 147 32.10 -77.13 44.38
C ASN A 147 32.26 -78.42 43.55
N ALA A 148 32.72 -78.33 42.29
CA ALA A 148 32.94 -79.49 41.43
C ALA A 148 34.26 -80.22 41.74
N TYR A 149 35.25 -79.52 42.31
CA TYR A 149 36.50 -80.07 42.82
C TYR A 149 36.78 -79.53 44.24
N PRO A 150 36.07 -80.02 45.28
CA PRO A 150 36.40 -79.67 46.64
C PRO A 150 37.79 -80.23 46.96
N LYS A 151 38.75 -79.35 47.28
CA LYS A 151 40.07 -79.78 47.77
C LYS A 151 39.86 -80.66 49.01
N ARG A 152 40.44 -81.86 48.99
CA ARG A 152 40.51 -82.78 50.14
C ARG A 152 41.26 -82.16 51.31
#